data_AF-P50581-F1
#
_entry.id   AF-P50581-F1
#
_cell.length_a   1.000
_cell.length_b   1.000
_cell.length_c   1.000
_cell.angle_alpha   90.00
_cell.angle_beta   90.00
_cell.angle_gamma   90.00
#
_symmetry.space_group_name_H-M   'P 1'
#
loop_
_entity.id
_entity.type
_entity.pdbx_description
1 polymer ?
#
loop_
_entity_poly.entity_id
_entity_poly.type
_entity_poly.pdbx_seq_one_letter_code
_entity_poly.pdbx_strand_id
1 'polypeptide(L)'
;MILSDQNFLQTQWKEPQTAQSKNTESKCEFHGNSNEVKPIGSLNGQSIAQCRIHTGKTVPIVKGGEQARMEENEIYAIETFGSTGKGYFHDDMETSHYMKNFELADEKIPLRLQKSKGLLKLIDKNFATLAFCRCWIDRLEETKYLMALKDRWMAMVGACILQSFAGKIIGKRANLLLNLII
;
A
#
# COMPACT_ATOMS: atom_id res chain seq x y z
N MET A 1 21.08 -3.22 -7.35
CA MET A 1 20.54 -3.24 -8.72
C MET A 1 19.36 -4.21 -8.73
N ILE A 2 18.14 -3.73 -8.46
CA ILE A 2 16.93 -4.58 -8.56
C ILE A 2 16.59 -4.62 -10.05
N LEU A 3 16.76 -5.80 -10.64
CA LEU A 3 16.65 -6.04 -12.08
C LEU A 3 15.36 -5.43 -12.63
N SER A 4 15.55 -4.50 -13.56
CA SER A 4 14.52 -3.77 -14.28
C SER A 4 13.93 -4.60 -15.42
N ASP A 5 13.58 -5.84 -15.14
CA ASP A 5 13.16 -6.74 -16.21
C ASP A 5 11.65 -6.57 -16.45
N GLN A 6 11.28 -5.72 -17.41
CA GLN A 6 9.88 -5.58 -17.88
C GLN A 6 9.29 -6.95 -18.29
N ASN A 7 10.14 -7.91 -18.68
CA ASN A 7 9.73 -9.29 -18.96
C ASN A 7 9.24 -10.03 -17.72
N PHE A 8 9.81 -9.79 -16.53
CA PHE A 8 9.36 -10.43 -15.29
C PHE A 8 7.92 -10.07 -14.97
N LEU A 9 7.57 -8.80 -15.17
CA LEU A 9 6.18 -8.36 -15.08
C LEU A 9 5.39 -9.13 -16.11
N GLN A 10 5.66 -9.04 -17.42
CA GLN A 10 4.89 -9.74 -18.48
C GLN A 10 4.64 -11.25 -18.25
N THR A 11 5.60 -12.00 -17.68
CA THR A 11 5.40 -13.43 -17.33
C THR A 11 4.38 -13.69 -16.22
N GLN A 12 4.10 -12.72 -15.35
CA GLN A 12 3.03 -12.82 -14.33
C GLN A 12 1.64 -12.84 -14.98
N TRP A 13 1.49 -12.20 -16.14
CA TRP A 13 0.19 -11.85 -16.76
C TRP A 13 -0.33 -12.91 -17.72
N LYS A 14 0.55 -13.77 -18.24
CA LYS A 14 0.16 -14.90 -19.09
C LYS A 14 -0.04 -16.19 -18.29
N GLU A 15 0.77 -16.40 -17.25
CA GLU A 15 0.72 -17.59 -16.41
C GLU A 15 1.04 -17.21 -14.94
N PRO A 16 0.02 -17.19 -14.04
CA PRO A 16 0.20 -16.74 -12.64
C PRO A 16 1.25 -17.54 -11.84
N GLN A 17 1.69 -18.69 -12.34
CA GLN A 17 2.63 -19.59 -11.64
C GLN A 17 4.11 -19.27 -11.92
N THR A 18 4.47 -18.67 -13.06
CA THR A 18 5.88 -18.41 -13.47
C THR A 18 6.49 -17.17 -12.85
N ALA A 19 5.63 -16.28 -12.40
CA ALA A 19 5.89 -15.10 -11.59
C ALA A 19 6.88 -15.24 -10.43
N GLN A 20 6.98 -16.43 -9.86
CA GLN A 20 7.31 -16.55 -8.44
C GLN A 20 8.79 -16.84 -8.15
N SER A 21 9.63 -17.12 -9.15
CA SER A 21 11.07 -17.45 -8.92
C SER A 21 12.03 -16.26 -9.03
N LYS A 22 11.64 -15.19 -9.76
CA LYS A 22 12.38 -13.93 -9.98
C LYS A 22 13.13 -13.41 -8.74
N ASN A 23 12.37 -13.18 -7.67
CA ASN A 23 12.88 -12.42 -6.53
C ASN A 23 13.73 -13.25 -5.55
N THR A 24 13.55 -14.57 -5.47
CA THR A 24 14.29 -15.39 -4.49
C THR A 24 15.74 -15.68 -4.91
N GLU A 25 16.10 -15.47 -6.17
CA GLU A 25 17.46 -15.74 -6.66
C GLU A 25 18.37 -14.50 -6.64
N SER A 26 17.81 -13.34 -6.29
CA SER A 26 18.55 -12.08 -6.30
C SER A 26 19.45 -11.97 -5.06
N LYS A 27 20.76 -11.83 -5.28
CA LYS A 27 21.72 -11.46 -4.23
C LYS A 27 22.08 -9.99 -4.35
N CYS A 28 22.21 -9.31 -3.23
CA CYS A 28 22.78 -7.97 -3.17
C CYS A 28 23.99 -7.95 -2.25
N GLU A 29 25.05 -7.26 -2.66
CA GLU A 29 26.18 -6.97 -1.77
C GLU A 29 25.94 -5.64 -1.07
N PHE A 30 26.02 -5.66 0.27
CA PHE A 30 25.96 -4.47 1.11
C PHE A 30 27.03 -4.58 2.19
N HIS A 31 27.92 -3.58 2.28
CA HIS A 31 29.10 -3.59 3.16
C HIS A 31 29.96 -4.86 3.08
N GLY A 32 30.20 -5.37 1.87
CA GLY A 32 31.05 -6.56 1.66
C GLY A 32 30.39 -7.89 2.01
N ASN A 33 29.15 -7.88 2.48
CA ASN A 33 28.37 -9.10 2.72
C ASN A 33 27.33 -9.30 1.62
N SER A 34 27.38 -10.47 0.97
CA SER A 34 26.36 -10.92 0.03
C SER A 34 25.13 -11.38 0.81
N ASN A 35 24.04 -10.62 0.72
CA ASN A 35 22.77 -10.94 1.34
C ASN A 35 21.76 -11.42 0.29
N GLU A 36 20.99 -12.45 0.63
CA GLU A 36 19.84 -12.90 -0.15
C GLU A 36 18.71 -11.88 -0.06
N VAL A 37 18.09 -11.54 -1.19
CA VAL A 37 16.91 -10.69 -1.24
C VAL A 37 15.67 -11.57 -1.16
N LYS A 38 14.82 -11.28 -0.17
CA LYS A 38 13.54 -11.97 0.04
C LYS A 38 12.38 -11.03 -0.24
N PRO A 39 11.34 -11.49 -0.94
CA PRO A 39 10.09 -10.75 -1.02
C PRO A 39 9.48 -10.61 0.39
N ILE A 40 8.84 -9.47 0.66
CA ILE A 40 8.07 -9.29 1.91
C ILE A 40 6.66 -9.86 1.69
N GLY A 41 6.46 -11.15 2.03
CA GLY A 41 5.26 -11.89 1.65
C GLY A 41 3.93 -11.36 2.22
N SER A 42 3.98 -10.47 3.21
CA SER A 42 2.80 -9.80 3.76
C SER A 42 2.41 -8.51 3.00
N LEU A 43 3.24 -8.02 2.06
CA LEU A 43 2.93 -6.86 1.21
C LEU A 43 2.54 -7.32 -0.20
N ASN A 44 1.52 -6.70 -0.76
CA ASN A 44 0.93 -7.10 -2.03
C ASN A 44 0.68 -5.87 -2.91
N GLY A 45 0.61 -6.09 -4.23
CA GLY A 45 -0.10 -5.17 -5.10
C GLY A 45 -1.62 -5.24 -4.86
N GLN A 46 -2.38 -4.37 -5.52
CA GLN A 46 -3.82 -4.27 -5.33
C GLN A 46 -4.53 -3.67 -6.52
N SER A 47 -5.81 -3.98 -6.64
CA SER A 47 -6.71 -3.30 -7.57
C SER A 47 -7.09 -1.90 -7.06
N ILE A 48 -7.18 -0.95 -8.00
CA ILE A 48 -7.48 0.47 -7.79
C ILE A 48 -8.74 0.82 -8.58
N ALA A 49 -9.59 1.67 -8.01
CA ALA A 49 -10.69 2.31 -8.72
C ALA A 49 -10.69 3.81 -8.44
N GLN A 50 -11.58 4.53 -9.10
CA GLN A 50 -11.77 5.97 -8.90
C GLN A 50 -11.98 6.28 -7.41
N CYS A 51 -11.10 7.11 -6.86
CA CYS A 51 -11.11 7.52 -5.45
C CYS A 51 -11.06 6.34 -4.45
N ARG A 52 -10.63 5.14 -4.87
CA ARG A 52 -10.52 3.97 -4.02
C ARG A 52 -9.21 3.25 -4.30
N ILE A 53 -8.22 3.46 -3.43
CA ILE A 53 -6.88 2.85 -3.61
C ILE A 53 -6.89 1.34 -3.38
N HIS A 54 -7.79 0.80 -2.55
CA HIS A 54 -7.93 -0.63 -2.28
C HIS A 54 -9.35 -1.08 -2.64
N THR A 55 -9.53 -1.77 -3.78
CA THR A 55 -10.86 -2.26 -4.18
C THR A 55 -11.18 -3.69 -3.74
N GLY A 56 -10.19 -4.41 -3.20
CA GLY A 56 -10.36 -5.71 -2.54
C GLY A 56 -9.52 -6.83 -3.14
N LYS A 57 -9.19 -6.78 -4.43
CA LYS A 57 -8.28 -7.77 -5.05
C LYS A 57 -6.83 -7.43 -4.72
N THR A 58 -6.07 -8.43 -4.34
CA THR A 58 -4.63 -8.30 -4.03
C THR A 58 -3.79 -9.06 -5.06
N VAL A 59 -2.57 -8.57 -5.30
CA VAL A 59 -1.60 -9.21 -6.19
C VAL A 59 -0.43 -9.68 -5.33
N PRO A 60 -0.40 -10.98 -4.96
CA PRO A 60 0.61 -11.50 -4.05
C PRO A 60 2.00 -11.53 -4.70
N ILE A 61 3.04 -11.24 -3.90
CA ILE A 61 4.43 -11.28 -4.35
C ILE A 61 5.17 -12.58 -3.96
N VAL A 62 4.46 -13.51 -3.30
CA VAL A 62 4.94 -14.84 -2.89
C VAL A 62 3.96 -15.94 -3.31
N LYS A 63 4.42 -17.19 -3.36
CA LYS A 63 3.58 -18.35 -3.70
C LYS A 63 2.49 -18.59 -2.66
N GLY A 64 1.35 -19.13 -3.09
CA GLY A 64 0.27 -19.61 -2.19
C GLY A 64 -0.86 -18.62 -1.93
N GLY A 65 -0.93 -17.50 -2.66
CA GLY A 65 -2.05 -16.56 -2.58
C GLY A 65 -3.32 -17.03 -3.31
N GLU A 66 -4.35 -16.18 -3.28
CA GLU A 66 -5.62 -16.43 -3.99
C GLU A 66 -5.42 -16.61 -5.50
N GLN A 67 -6.24 -17.47 -6.10
CA GLN A 67 -6.23 -17.75 -7.54
C GLN A 67 -7.23 -16.88 -8.31
N ALA A 68 -7.62 -15.73 -7.74
CA ALA A 68 -8.50 -14.78 -8.41
C ALA A 68 -7.85 -14.27 -9.70
N ARG A 69 -8.62 -14.27 -10.80
CA ARG A 69 -8.16 -13.73 -12.08
C ARG A 69 -8.39 -12.23 -12.14
N MET A 70 -7.49 -11.54 -12.83
CA MET A 70 -7.70 -10.14 -13.21
C MET A 70 -8.79 -10.08 -14.29
N GLU A 71 -9.64 -9.07 -14.19
CA GLU A 71 -10.70 -8.81 -15.17
C GLU A 71 -10.30 -7.65 -16.09
N GLU A 72 -10.95 -7.60 -17.26
CA GLU A 72 -10.76 -6.51 -18.21
C GLU A 72 -11.23 -5.19 -17.60
N ASN A 73 -10.52 -4.10 -17.92
CA ASN A 73 -10.79 -2.74 -17.41
C ASN A 73 -10.49 -2.55 -15.91
N GLU A 74 -9.90 -3.54 -15.24
CA GLU A 74 -9.36 -3.34 -13.89
C GLU A 74 -8.00 -2.64 -13.94
N ILE A 75 -7.78 -1.75 -12.98
CA ILE A 75 -6.49 -1.06 -12.77
C ILE A 75 -5.81 -1.70 -11.57
N TYR A 76 -4.52 -2.00 -11.71
CA TYR A 76 -3.73 -2.56 -10.62
C TYR A 76 -2.51 -1.70 -10.32
N ALA A 77 -2.26 -1.48 -9.03
CA ALA A 77 -0.93 -1.14 -8.54
C ALA A 77 -0.16 -2.44 -8.32
N ILE A 78 0.95 -2.57 -9.04
CA ILE A 78 1.86 -3.70 -8.91
C ILE A 78 3.05 -3.21 -8.12
N GLU A 79 3.09 -3.62 -6.86
CA GLU A 79 4.12 -3.23 -5.91
C GLU A 79 4.92 -4.46 -5.48
N THR A 80 6.23 -4.39 -5.63
CA THR A 80 7.15 -5.43 -5.14
C THR A 80 8.09 -4.86 -4.11
N PHE A 81 8.34 -5.63 -3.06
CA PHE A 81 9.17 -5.24 -1.92
C PHE A 81 10.26 -6.28 -1.68
N GLY A 82 11.51 -5.86 -1.79
CA GLY A 82 12.68 -6.69 -1.51
C GLY A 82 13.33 -6.34 -0.18
N SER A 83 13.67 -7.35 0.63
CA SER A 83 14.32 -7.19 1.93
C SER A 83 15.48 -8.17 2.10
N THR A 84 16.55 -7.74 2.77
CA THR A 84 17.60 -8.62 3.32
C THR A 84 17.22 -9.20 4.69
N GLY A 85 16.04 -8.84 5.21
CA GLY A 85 15.53 -9.28 6.51
C GLY A 85 14.78 -10.62 6.44
N LYS A 86 13.81 -10.78 7.35
CA LYS A 86 13.01 -12.01 7.46
C LYS A 86 11.93 -12.16 6.39
N GLY A 87 11.68 -11.14 5.56
CA GLY A 87 10.60 -11.16 4.56
C GLY A 87 9.19 -10.93 5.14
N TYR A 88 9.10 -10.33 6.33
CA TYR A 88 7.84 -9.89 6.95
C TYR A 88 8.01 -8.50 7.52
N PHE A 89 6.92 -7.73 7.55
CA PHE A 89 6.87 -6.44 8.23
C PHE A 89 6.11 -6.55 9.54
N HIS A 90 6.38 -5.60 10.42
CA HIS A 90 5.59 -5.34 11.62
C HIS A 90 5.22 -3.86 11.63
N ASP A 91 4.05 -3.54 12.16
CA ASP A 91 3.68 -2.15 12.41
C ASP A 91 4.65 -1.56 13.44
N ASP A 92 5.23 -0.42 13.09
CA ASP A 92 6.18 0.28 13.94
C ASP A 92 6.06 1.79 13.71
N MET A 93 6.47 2.56 14.72
CA MET A 93 6.34 4.01 14.83
C MET A 93 4.90 4.55 14.80
N GLU A 94 4.79 5.88 14.87
CA GLU A 94 3.51 6.57 14.80
C GLU A 94 2.91 6.57 13.40
N THR A 95 1.60 6.33 13.31
CA THR A 95 0.88 6.40 12.04
C THR A 95 0.76 7.82 11.51
N SER A 96 1.27 8.01 10.31
CA SER A 96 1.25 9.29 9.59
C SER A 96 0.19 9.35 8.48
N HIS A 97 -0.26 8.22 7.95
CA HIS A 97 -1.16 8.14 6.81
C HIS A 97 -2.54 7.61 7.21
N TYR A 98 -3.58 8.27 6.70
CA TYR A 98 -4.98 8.03 7.03
C TYR A 98 -5.82 8.12 5.76
N MET A 99 -7.00 7.52 5.78
CA MET A 99 -7.97 7.58 4.70
C MET A 99 -9.38 7.40 5.27
N LYS A 100 -10.39 8.04 4.68
CA LYS A 100 -11.78 7.76 5.04
C LYS A 100 -12.13 6.32 4.67
N ASN A 101 -12.80 5.60 5.55
CA ASN A 101 -13.31 4.28 5.19
C ASN A 101 -14.31 4.44 4.04
N PHE A 102 -14.00 3.83 2.90
CA PHE A 102 -14.80 3.92 1.68
C PHE A 102 -16.23 3.38 1.90
N GLU A 103 -16.39 2.32 2.68
CA GLU A 103 -17.71 1.72 2.96
C GLU A 103 -18.60 2.62 3.82
N LEU A 104 -17.99 3.53 4.58
CA LEU A 104 -18.69 4.48 5.44
C LEU A 104 -18.70 5.89 4.82
N ALA A 105 -18.26 6.05 3.56
CA ALA A 105 -18.08 7.36 2.96
C ALA A 105 -19.39 8.15 2.84
N ASP A 106 -20.48 7.44 2.53
CA ASP A 106 -21.82 8.00 2.35
C ASP A 106 -22.71 7.85 3.60
N GLU A 107 -22.25 7.12 4.61
CA GLU A 107 -23.00 6.93 5.85
C GLU A 107 -22.93 8.19 6.73
N LYS A 108 -24.08 8.63 7.25
CA LYS A 108 -24.13 9.74 8.20
C LYS A 108 -23.78 9.26 9.60
N ILE A 109 -22.49 9.28 9.92
CA ILE A 109 -21.98 8.78 11.20
C ILE A 109 -22.29 9.78 12.32
N PRO A 110 -23.04 9.38 13.38
CA PRO A 110 -23.35 10.27 14.48
C PRO A 110 -22.12 10.47 15.38
N LEU A 111 -21.37 11.55 15.12
CA LEU A 111 -20.24 11.95 15.95
C LEU A 111 -20.71 12.76 17.16
N ARG A 112 -20.19 12.44 18.36
CA ARG A 112 -20.49 13.22 19.58
C ARG A 112 -19.63 14.48 19.68
N LEU A 113 -18.33 14.35 19.42
CA LEU A 113 -17.37 15.44 19.55
C LEU A 113 -17.47 16.43 18.39
N GLN A 114 -17.53 17.72 18.70
CA GLN A 114 -17.55 18.79 17.68
C GLN A 114 -16.25 18.83 16.87
N LYS A 115 -15.11 18.55 17.51
CA LYS A 115 -13.82 18.51 16.81
C LYS A 115 -13.76 17.42 15.74
N SER A 116 -14.32 16.25 16.04
CA SER A 116 -14.47 15.16 15.06
C SER A 116 -15.35 15.53 13.88
N LYS A 117 -16.48 16.21 14.13
CA LYS A 117 -17.34 16.71 13.05
C LYS A 117 -16.62 17.72 12.16
N GLY A 118 -15.88 18.65 12.77
CA GLY A 118 -15.08 19.63 12.05
C GLY A 118 -14.03 18.96 11.17
N LEU A 119 -13.27 18.02 11.75
CA LEU A 119 -12.24 17.28 11.03
C LEU A 119 -12.82 16.45 9.88
N LEU A 120 -13.94 15.75 10.10
CA LEU A 120 -14.62 14.97 9.05
C LEU A 120 -15.04 15.87 7.89
N LYS A 121 -15.63 17.05 8.16
CA LYS A 121 -15.98 18.01 7.10
C LYS A 121 -14.77 18.51 6.33
N LEU A 122 -13.65 18.75 7.02
CA LEU A 122 -12.41 19.18 6.38
C LEU A 122 -11.85 18.08 5.48
N ILE A 123 -11.87 16.83 5.93
CA ILE A 123 -11.42 15.68 5.13
C ILE A 123 -12.35 15.47 3.93
N ASP A 124 -13.67 15.52 4.12
CA ASP A 124 -14.63 15.39 3.02
C ASP A 124 -14.43 16.48 1.96
N LYS A 125 -14.13 17.71 2.37
CA LYS A 125 -13.89 18.84 1.46
C LYS A 125 -12.58 18.71 0.66
N ASN A 126 -11.51 18.19 1.26
CA ASN A 126 -10.17 18.25 0.66
C ASN A 126 -9.68 16.92 0.09
N PHE A 127 -10.08 15.79 0.67
CA PHE A 127 -9.56 14.46 0.35
C PHE A 127 -10.65 13.45 -0.03
N ALA A 128 -11.87 13.62 0.48
CA ALA A 128 -12.95 12.63 0.36
C ALA A 128 -12.48 11.23 0.82
N THR A 129 -12.35 10.28 -0.10
CA THR A 129 -11.89 8.91 0.16
C THR A 129 -10.42 8.68 -0.23
N LEU A 130 -9.68 9.72 -0.63
CA LEU A 130 -8.25 9.63 -0.87
C LEU A 130 -7.47 9.58 0.45
N ALA A 131 -6.30 8.92 0.40
CA ALA A 131 -5.38 8.92 1.52
C ALA A 131 -4.74 10.31 1.71
N PHE A 132 -4.48 10.68 2.95
CA PHE A 132 -3.81 11.91 3.35
C PHE A 132 -2.85 11.64 4.50
N CYS A 133 -2.00 12.62 4.82
CA CYS A 133 -1.09 12.53 5.97
C CYS A 133 -1.27 13.71 6.93
N ARG A 134 -0.77 13.57 8.17
CA ARG A 134 -0.86 14.62 9.21
C ARG A 134 -0.33 15.96 8.72
N CYS A 135 0.79 15.97 8.00
CA CYS A 135 1.40 17.17 7.47
C CYS A 135 0.49 17.93 6.47
N TRP A 136 -0.44 17.26 5.81
CA TRP A 136 -1.40 17.93 4.93
C TRP A 136 -2.53 18.57 5.71
N ILE A 137 -2.96 17.97 6.84
CA ILE A 137 -3.90 18.60 7.76
C ILE A 137 -3.26 19.83 8.42
N ASP A 138 -2.00 19.73 8.84
CA ASP A 138 -1.28 20.86 9.45
C ASP A 138 -1.19 22.07 8.51
N ARG A 139 -1.02 21.83 7.20
CA ARG A 139 -1.03 22.88 6.17
C ARG A 139 -2.39 23.53 5.96
N LEU A 140 -3.47 22.88 6.38
CA LEU A 140 -4.83 23.44 6.39
C LEU A 140 -5.12 24.20 7.70
N GLU A 141 -4.09 24.47 8.50
CA GLU A 141 -4.16 25.20 9.77
C GLU A 141 -5.03 24.52 10.84
N GLU A 142 -5.29 23.22 10.68
CA GLU A 142 -6.00 22.45 11.69
C GLU A 142 -5.07 22.03 12.83
N THR A 143 -5.55 22.16 14.06
CA THR A 143 -4.77 21.87 15.27
C THR A 143 -5.56 21.01 16.25
N LYS A 144 -4.85 20.29 17.13
CA LYS A 144 -5.45 19.43 18.18
C LYS A 144 -6.45 18.39 17.63
N TYR A 145 -6.18 17.85 16.43
CA TYR A 145 -7.06 16.90 15.74
C TYR A 145 -6.70 15.42 16.01
N LEU A 146 -5.59 15.14 16.71
CA LEU A 146 -5.09 13.77 16.90
C LEU A 146 -6.09 12.82 17.57
N MET A 147 -6.91 13.30 18.51
CA MET A 147 -7.97 12.50 19.10
C MET A 147 -9.11 12.22 18.11
N ALA A 148 -9.44 13.19 17.26
CA ALA A 148 -10.49 13.04 16.25
C ALA A 148 -10.07 12.08 15.12
N LEU A 149 -8.76 11.92 14.85
CA LEU A 149 -8.26 10.91 13.91
C LEU A 149 -8.47 9.46 14.38
N LYS A 150 -8.73 9.25 15.68
CA LYS A 150 -8.96 7.90 16.25
C LYS A 150 -10.42 7.44 16.15
N ASP A 151 -11.30 8.24 15.57
CA ASP A 151 -12.70 7.86 15.40
C ASP A 151 -12.89 6.79 14.31
N ARG A 152 -13.96 6.00 14.44
CA ARG A 152 -14.30 4.83 13.59
C ARG A 152 -14.39 5.07 12.08
N TRP A 153 -14.52 6.32 11.63
CA TRP A 153 -14.65 6.66 10.21
C TRP A 153 -13.30 6.78 9.51
N MET A 154 -12.22 6.81 10.28
CA MET A 154 -10.85 6.82 9.78
C MET A 154 -10.31 5.40 9.69
N ALA A 155 -9.78 5.06 8.52
CA ALA A 155 -8.91 3.94 8.31
C ALA A 155 -7.45 4.43 8.33
N MET A 156 -6.61 3.73 9.05
CA MET A 156 -5.17 3.95 9.00
C MET A 156 -4.63 3.32 7.72
N VAL A 157 -3.84 4.07 6.96
CA VAL A 157 -3.16 3.50 5.79
C VAL A 157 -1.79 3.07 6.25
N GLY A 158 -1.51 1.76 6.17
CA GLY A 158 -0.25 1.12 6.57
C GLY A 158 0.98 1.55 5.75
N ALA A 159 0.96 2.71 5.08
CA ALA A 159 2.10 3.23 4.34
C ALA A 159 3.29 3.61 5.26
N CYS A 160 3.05 3.80 6.56
CA CYS A 160 4.10 4.16 7.52
C CYS A 160 5.15 3.06 7.76
N ILE A 161 4.85 1.83 7.36
CA ILE A 161 5.63 0.63 7.69
C ILE A 161 7.02 0.62 7.01
N LEU A 162 7.21 1.34 5.91
CA LEU A 162 8.48 1.30 5.17
C LEU A 162 9.62 2.06 5.85
N GLN A 163 9.33 3.01 6.75
CA GLN A 163 10.40 3.79 7.39
C GLN A 163 11.08 3.03 8.54
N SER A 164 10.43 2.03 9.15
CA SER A 164 10.97 1.39 10.35
C SER A 164 12.01 0.30 10.12
N PHE A 165 12.17 -0.19 8.89
CA PHE A 165 13.25 -1.12 8.58
C PHE A 165 14.50 -0.36 8.12
N ALA A 166 14.98 0.56 8.98
CA ALA A 166 16.29 1.15 8.83
C ALA A 166 17.35 0.03 8.68
N GLY A 167 17.79 -0.19 7.44
CA GLY A 167 18.86 -1.13 7.09
C GLY A 167 18.44 -2.48 6.48
N LYS A 168 17.15 -2.80 6.30
CA LYS A 168 16.74 -4.14 5.79
C LYS A 168 15.85 -4.16 4.55
N ILE A 169 15.23 -3.04 4.17
CA ILE A 169 14.49 -2.95 2.91
C ILE A 169 15.40 -2.34 1.85
N ILE A 170 15.53 -3.02 0.72
CA ILE A 170 16.52 -2.70 -0.33
C ILE A 170 15.86 -1.88 -1.44
N GLY A 171 14.55 -2.00 -1.60
CA GLY A 171 13.80 -1.21 -2.55
C GLY A 171 12.32 -1.55 -2.61
N LYS A 172 11.52 -0.51 -2.84
CA LYS A 172 10.14 -0.59 -3.34
C LYS A 172 10.18 -0.25 -4.83
N ARG A 173 9.45 -1.02 -5.64
CA ARG A 173 9.09 -0.59 -7.00
C ARG A 173 7.59 -0.74 -7.16
N ALA A 174 6.95 0.33 -7.61
CA ALA A 174 5.53 0.36 -7.90
C ALA A 174 5.33 0.81 -9.35
N ASN A 175 4.53 0.07 -10.10
CA ASN A 175 4.04 0.46 -11.42
C ASN A 175 2.50 0.37 -11.41
N LEU A 176 1.84 1.32 -12.07
CA LEU A 176 0.43 1.22 -12.42
C LEU A 176 0.32 0.47 -13.73
N LEU A 177 -0.50 -0.58 -13.77
CA LEU A 177 -0.83 -1.30 -14.98
C LEU A 177 -2.34 -1.18 -15.23
N LEU A 178 -2.68 -0.67 -16.42
CA LEU A 178 -4.04 -0.66 -16.95
C LEU A 178 -4.21 -1.94 -17.78
N ASN A 179 -5.10 -2.83 -17.37
CA ASN A 179 -5.35 -4.06 -18.09
C ASN A 179 -6.34 -3.80 -19.24
N LEU A 180 -5.81 -3.39 -20.39
CA LEU A 180 -6.44 -3.58 -21.69
C LEU A 180 -5.91 -4.92 -22.18
N ILE A 181 -6.78 -5.91 -22.42
CA ILE A 181 -6.39 -7.25 -22.87
C ILE A 181 -5.31 -7.17 -23.98
N ILE A 182 -4.11 -7.71 -23.73
CA ILE A 182 -3.06 -8.05 -24.72
C ILE A 182 -2.31 -9.32 -24.28
#